data_AF-A0A950T671-F1
#
_entry.id   AF-A0A950T671-F1
#
_cell.length_a   1.000
_cell.length_b   1.000
_cell.length_c   1.000
_cell.angle_alpha   90.00
_cell.angle_beta   90.00
_cell.angle_gamma   90.00
#
_symmetry.space_group_name_H-M   'P 1'
#
loop_
_entity.id
_entity.type
_entity.pdbx_description
1 polymer ?
#
loop_
_entity_poly.entity_id
_entity_poly.type
_entity_poly.pdbx_seq_one_letter_code
_entity_poly.pdbx_strand_id
1 'polypeptide(L)'
;NFSSIQWSPDQTHIAFSLASYKDGQALPDGLYILTLTTGQVQKVQYTNGYDVIGWKDTNNIYLSRAKIGAEESDRELDLLHLTGGLDQIQTVFTNPDNDSWDASLTPDGQYLYINETQTLSSGLTQIIVQLAHGGQTKIIYQNQSQGTTSICAVTETTLLMLSDNNSGRCWR
;
A
#
# COMPACT_ATOMS: atom_id res chain seq x y z
N ASN A 1 -13.93 9.75 10.46
CA ASN A 1 -13.95 8.38 9.92
C ASN A 1 -12.54 7.93 9.66
N PHE A 2 -12.20 6.70 10.03
CA PHE A 2 -10.93 6.09 9.62
C PHE A 2 -11.05 5.66 8.15
N SER A 3 -10.05 5.96 7.34
CA SER A 3 -9.95 5.38 5.98
C SER A 3 -9.11 4.11 5.97
N SER A 4 -8.17 3.96 6.91
CA SER A 4 -7.42 2.71 7.12
C SER A 4 -7.03 2.54 8.60
N ILE A 5 -6.89 1.31 9.07
CA ILE A 5 -6.39 0.95 10.41
C ILE A 5 -5.63 -0.38 10.35
N GLN A 6 -4.42 -0.42 10.90
CA GLN A 6 -3.55 -1.60 10.88
C GLN A 6 -2.78 -1.77 12.20
N TRP A 7 -2.76 -2.99 12.72
CA TRP A 7 -1.99 -3.35 13.91
C TRP A 7 -0.55 -3.71 13.55
N SER A 8 0.41 -3.28 14.37
CA SER A 8 1.79 -3.73 14.21
C SER A 8 1.92 -5.23 14.49
N PRO A 9 2.89 -5.94 13.87
CA PRO A 9 3.06 -7.38 14.06
C PRO A 9 3.33 -7.78 15.51
N ASP A 10 4.01 -6.92 16.27
CA ASP A 10 4.33 -7.12 17.69
C ASP A 10 3.22 -6.65 18.64
N GLN A 11 2.11 -6.15 18.12
CA GLN A 11 0.96 -5.68 18.90
C GLN A 11 1.28 -4.52 19.86
N THR A 12 2.29 -3.71 19.54
CA THR A 12 2.64 -2.54 20.37
C THR A 12 2.11 -1.23 19.78
N HIS A 13 1.78 -1.19 18.49
CA HIS A 13 1.35 0.01 17.77
C HIS A 13 0.10 -0.23 16.93
N ILE A 14 -0.68 0.83 16.73
CA ILE A 14 -1.75 0.88 15.73
C ILE A 14 -1.48 2.09 14.81
N ALA A 15 -1.41 1.85 13.51
CA ALA A 15 -1.34 2.89 12.50
C ALA A 15 -2.72 3.09 11.88
N PHE A 16 -3.17 4.34 11.73
CA PHE A 16 -4.47 4.64 11.15
C PHE A 16 -4.51 6.01 10.48
N SER A 17 -5.27 6.13 9.40
CA SER A 17 -5.50 7.39 8.71
C SER A 17 -6.88 7.95 9.06
N LEU A 18 -6.96 9.28 9.22
CA LEU A 18 -8.20 10.00 9.47
C LEU A 18 -8.58 10.88 8.29
N ALA A 19 -9.88 10.87 7.97
CA ALA A 19 -10.50 11.91 7.17
C ALA A 19 -11.22 12.91 8.08
N SER A 20 -10.89 14.18 7.92
CA SER A 20 -11.65 15.32 8.43
C SER A 20 -12.80 15.65 7.49
N TYR A 21 -13.85 16.30 7.97
CA TYR A 21 -14.97 16.73 7.14
C TYR A 21 -15.13 18.24 7.20
N LYS A 22 -15.14 18.89 6.05
CA LYS A 22 -15.37 20.33 5.92
C LYS A 22 -16.35 20.58 4.78
N ASP A 23 -17.39 21.36 5.04
CA ASP A 23 -18.42 21.73 4.05
C ASP A 23 -19.05 20.52 3.32
N GLY A 24 -19.24 19.41 4.05
CA GLY A 24 -19.82 18.17 3.50
C GLY A 24 -18.86 17.31 2.67
N GLN A 25 -17.59 17.70 2.56
CA GLN A 25 -16.55 16.94 1.87
C GLN A 25 -15.55 16.34 2.85
N ALA A 26 -15.16 15.09 2.60
CA ALA A 26 -14.05 14.45 3.30
C ALA A 26 -12.73 15.04 2.79
N LEU A 27 -11.94 15.60 3.71
CA LEU A 27 -10.57 16.06 3.48
C LEU A 27 -9.64 15.15 4.27
N PRO A 28 -8.54 14.66 3.69
CA PRO A 28 -7.58 13.90 4.48
C PRO A 28 -6.99 14.77 5.57
N ASP A 29 -6.92 14.20 6.76
CA ASP A 29 -6.25 14.84 7.88
C ASP A 29 -4.79 14.38 7.94
N GLY A 30 -4.56 13.07 8.04
CA GLY A 30 -3.23 12.48 8.01
C GLY A 30 -3.17 11.11 8.64
N LEU A 31 -1.95 10.59 8.75
CA LEU A 31 -1.61 9.34 9.39
C LEU A 31 -1.28 9.55 10.87
N TYR A 32 -1.72 8.61 11.71
CA TYR A 32 -1.48 8.61 13.14
C TYR A 32 -0.97 7.26 13.60
N ILE A 33 -0.10 7.28 14.62
CA ILE A 33 0.40 6.10 15.31
C ILE A 33 -0.03 6.18 16.77
N LEU A 34 -0.72 5.14 17.25
CA LEU A 34 -1.03 4.93 18.66
C LEU A 34 -0.03 3.93 19.26
N THR A 35 0.69 4.36 20.29
CA THR A 35 1.53 3.48 21.10
C THR A 35 0.68 2.87 22.22
N LEU A 36 0.46 1.56 22.18
CA LEU A 36 -0.48 0.88 23.07
C LEU A 36 -0.01 0.82 24.52
N THR A 37 1.30 0.76 24.75
CA THR A 37 1.87 0.71 26.11
C THR A 37 1.70 2.02 26.88
N THR A 38 1.64 3.15 26.19
CA THR A 38 1.56 4.49 26.79
C THR A 38 0.22 5.19 26.52
N GLY A 39 -0.58 4.69 25.58
CA GLY A 39 -1.79 5.34 25.09
C GLY A 39 -1.53 6.63 24.28
N GLN A 40 -0.28 6.92 23.94
CA GLN A 40 0.09 8.14 23.23
C GLN A 40 -0.25 8.03 21.74
N VAL A 41 -0.90 9.07 21.21
CA VAL A 41 -1.20 9.20 19.79
C VAL A 41 -0.33 10.29 19.19
N GLN A 42 0.37 9.98 18.11
CA GLN A 42 1.24 10.90 17.39
C GLN A 42 0.82 10.99 15.93
N LYS A 43 0.69 12.22 15.41
CA LYS A 43 0.46 12.46 13.99
C LYS A 43 1.79 12.38 13.25
N VAL A 44 1.83 11.65 12.14
CA VAL A 44 2.98 11.56 11.24
C VAL A 44 3.02 12.81 10.36
N GLN A 45 4.18 13.46 10.25
CA GLN A 45 4.27 14.73 9.52
C GLN A 45 4.15 14.51 8.01
N TYR A 46 3.59 15.50 7.30
CA TYR A 46 3.46 15.49 5.83
C TYR A 46 2.70 14.30 5.24
N THR A 47 1.84 13.64 6.03
CA THR A 47 1.07 12.47 5.61
C THR A 47 -0.40 12.78 5.28
N ASN A 48 -0.75 14.05 5.06
CA ASN A 48 -2.09 14.41 4.63
C ASN A 48 -2.34 13.74 3.28
N GLY A 49 -3.30 12.82 3.23
CA GLY A 49 -3.62 12.06 2.01
C GLY A 49 -2.83 10.76 1.90
N TYR A 50 -2.34 10.21 2.99
CA TYR A 50 -1.80 8.85 3.03
C TYR A 50 -2.78 7.89 3.71
N ASP A 51 -2.84 6.67 3.18
CA ASP A 51 -3.50 5.51 3.80
C ASP A 51 -2.47 4.44 4.16
N VAL A 52 -2.77 3.68 5.20
CA VAL A 52 -1.94 2.56 5.67
C VAL A 52 -2.30 1.31 4.90
N ILE A 53 -1.33 0.77 4.16
CA ILE A 53 -1.49 -0.47 3.42
C ILE A 53 -1.18 -1.67 4.29
N GLY A 54 -0.19 -1.56 5.16
CA GLY A 54 0.21 -2.64 6.05
C GLY A 54 1.56 -2.40 6.71
N TRP A 55 1.97 -3.34 7.55
CA TRP A 55 3.26 -3.29 8.22
C TRP A 55 4.25 -4.19 7.49
N LYS A 56 5.46 -3.68 7.24
CA LYS A 56 6.58 -4.49 6.78
C LYS A 56 7.20 -5.26 7.93
N ASP A 57 7.38 -4.58 9.05
CA ASP A 57 7.89 -5.09 10.33
C ASP A 57 7.50 -4.11 11.44
N THR A 58 7.89 -4.34 12.69
CA THR A 58 7.55 -3.48 13.84
C THR A 58 7.89 -2.00 13.67
N ASN A 59 8.88 -1.66 12.83
CA ASN A 59 9.39 -0.30 12.71
C ASN A 59 9.06 0.35 11.36
N ASN A 60 8.45 -0.39 10.44
CA ASN A 60 8.30 0.02 9.05
C ASN A 60 6.88 -0.20 8.54
N ILE A 61 6.27 0.85 8.02
CA ILE A 61 4.87 0.86 7.58
C ILE A 61 4.80 1.18 6.09
N TYR A 62 4.10 0.36 5.33
CA TYR A 62 3.75 0.64 3.95
C TYR A 62 2.57 1.59 3.87
N LEU A 63 2.73 2.63 3.06
CA LEU A 63 1.73 3.66 2.83
C LEU A 63 1.42 3.79 1.34
N SER A 64 0.19 4.13 1.01
CA SER A 64 -0.17 4.65 -0.33
C SER A 64 -0.69 6.08 -0.19
N ARG A 65 -0.57 6.86 -1.26
CA ARG A 65 -1.22 8.17 -1.31
C ARG A 65 -2.70 7.99 -1.66
N ALA A 66 -3.54 8.16 -0.65
CA ALA A 66 -4.99 8.19 -0.73
C ALA A 66 -5.45 9.17 -1.80
N LYS A 67 -6.32 8.69 -2.70
CA LYS A 67 -6.94 9.49 -3.77
C LYS A 67 -7.79 10.62 -3.19
N ILE A 68 -7.43 11.87 -3.47
CA ILE A 68 -8.28 13.03 -3.19
C ILE A 68 -8.66 13.68 -4.52
N GLY A 69 -9.91 13.48 -4.95
CA GLY A 69 -10.39 14.04 -6.21
C GLY A 69 -9.95 13.25 -7.45
N ALA A 70 -10.05 13.89 -8.62
CA ALA A 70 -9.89 13.26 -9.94
C ALA A 70 -8.45 13.18 -10.44
N GLU A 71 -7.49 13.83 -9.79
CA GLU A 71 -6.13 13.97 -10.28
C GLU A 71 -5.15 13.36 -9.28
N GLU A 72 -4.40 12.34 -9.75
CA GLU A 72 -3.27 11.68 -9.06
C GLU A 72 -3.65 10.72 -7.92
N SER A 73 -4.05 9.50 -8.27
CA SER A 73 -4.35 8.41 -7.31
C SER A 73 -3.30 7.32 -7.29
N ASP A 74 -2.91 6.86 -6.09
CA ASP A 74 -2.21 5.59 -5.81
C ASP A 74 -1.17 5.22 -6.87
N ARG A 75 -0.16 6.07 -7.10
CA ARG A 75 0.97 5.68 -7.98
C ARG A 75 2.18 5.21 -7.21
N GLU A 76 2.22 5.46 -5.92
CA GLU A 76 3.41 5.21 -5.12
C GLU A 76 3.06 4.32 -3.95
N LEU A 77 3.93 3.33 -3.72
CA LEU A 77 4.04 2.66 -2.44
C LEU A 77 5.23 3.30 -1.73
N ASP A 78 4.96 3.85 -0.57
CA ASP A 78 5.94 4.50 0.29
C ASP A 78 6.17 3.65 1.55
N LEU A 79 7.33 3.83 2.18
CA LEU A 79 7.74 3.18 3.41
C LEU A 79 8.07 4.24 4.46
N LEU A 80 7.34 4.24 5.57
CA LEU A 80 7.60 5.09 6.73
C LEU A 80 8.46 4.33 7.74
N HIS A 81 9.53 4.97 8.20
CA HIS A 81 10.44 4.45 9.23
C HIS A 81 10.13 5.08 10.60
N LEU A 82 9.71 4.30 11.59
CA LEU A 82 9.39 4.83 12.93
C LEU A 82 10.63 5.22 13.75
N THR A 83 11.75 4.52 13.56
CA THR A 83 12.97 4.69 14.38
C THR A 83 13.82 5.91 14.00
N GLY A 84 13.53 6.56 12.87
CA GLY A 84 14.28 7.72 12.38
C GLY A 84 13.57 9.07 12.58
N GLY A 85 12.34 9.05 13.10
CA GLY A 85 11.45 10.21 13.14
C GLY A 85 10.22 10.00 12.24
N LEU A 86 9.08 10.58 12.64
CA LEU A 86 7.80 10.46 11.92
C LEU A 86 7.72 11.38 10.68
N ASP A 87 8.84 11.55 10.00
CA ASP A 87 9.04 12.35 8.78
C ASP A 87 9.91 11.62 7.75
N GLN A 88 10.42 10.43 8.06
CA GLN A 88 11.25 9.64 7.16
C GLN A 88 10.40 8.69 6.30
N ILE A 89 9.98 9.18 5.14
CA ILE A 89 9.22 8.44 4.14
C ILE A 89 10.10 8.20 2.91
N GLN A 90 10.18 6.95 2.46
CA GLN A 90 10.89 6.55 1.25
C GLN A 90 9.94 5.90 0.25
N THR A 91 9.93 6.36 -0.99
CA THR A 91 9.23 5.65 -2.08
C THR A 91 9.94 4.36 -2.43
N VAL A 92 9.21 3.25 -2.36
CA VAL A 92 9.73 1.90 -2.66
C VAL A 92 9.25 1.36 -4.00
N PHE A 93 8.15 1.90 -4.52
CA PHE A 93 7.64 1.55 -5.84
C PHE A 93 6.82 2.70 -6.43
N THR A 94 6.92 2.88 -7.74
CA THR A 94 6.14 3.83 -8.51
C THR A 94 5.51 3.11 -9.70
N ASN A 95 4.20 3.24 -9.86
CA ASN A 95 3.41 2.77 -10.99
C ASN A 95 3.28 3.92 -12.01
N PRO A 96 4.06 3.90 -13.10
CA PRO A 96 4.13 5.02 -14.05
C PRO A 96 2.89 5.15 -14.94
N ASP A 97 2.19 4.04 -15.20
CA ASP A 97 1.19 3.95 -16.29
C ASP A 97 -0.25 4.16 -15.81
N ASN A 98 -0.43 4.59 -14.56
CA ASN A 98 -1.74 4.84 -13.94
C ASN A 98 -2.65 3.59 -13.96
N ASP A 99 -2.01 2.42 -13.89
CA ASP A 99 -2.64 1.12 -13.81
C ASP A 99 -3.18 0.85 -12.41
N SER A 100 -4.15 -0.05 -12.28
CA SER A 100 -4.55 -0.54 -10.96
C SER A 100 -3.46 -1.47 -10.47
N TRP A 101 -3.09 -1.41 -9.20
CA TRP A 101 -2.09 -2.30 -8.65
C TRP A 101 -2.48 -2.86 -7.29
N ASP A 102 -1.84 -3.96 -6.93
CA ASP A 102 -1.90 -4.56 -5.60
C ASP A 102 -0.50 -5.05 -5.22
N ALA A 103 -0.17 -5.07 -3.93
CA ALA A 103 1.14 -5.51 -3.45
C ALA A 103 1.04 -6.44 -2.25
N SER A 104 1.89 -7.46 -2.22
CA SER A 104 1.94 -8.45 -1.14
C SER A 104 3.37 -8.72 -0.72
N LEU A 105 3.63 -8.57 0.58
CA LEU A 105 4.91 -8.83 1.21
C LEU A 105 5.07 -10.34 1.46
N THR A 106 6.25 -10.89 1.18
CA THR A 106 6.56 -12.26 1.58
C THR A 106 6.58 -12.41 3.11
N PRO A 107 6.26 -13.61 3.65
CA PRO A 107 6.22 -13.81 5.10
C PRO A 107 7.54 -13.51 5.84
N ASP A 108 8.68 -13.65 5.16
CA ASP A 108 10.02 -13.32 5.68
C ASP A 108 10.35 -11.80 5.61
N GLY A 109 9.47 -11.00 5.03
CA GLY A 109 9.61 -9.56 4.86
C GLY A 109 10.69 -9.13 3.88
N GLN A 110 11.23 -10.04 3.07
CA GLN A 110 12.37 -9.75 2.17
C GLN A 110 11.93 -9.21 0.82
N TYR A 111 10.83 -9.73 0.26
CA TYR A 111 10.39 -9.42 -1.08
C TYR A 111 8.96 -8.88 -1.10
N LEU A 112 8.71 -8.03 -2.08
CA LEU A 112 7.39 -7.52 -2.40
C LEU A 112 7.01 -8.03 -3.79
N TYR A 113 5.88 -8.73 -3.87
CA TYR A 113 5.20 -8.98 -5.13
C TYR A 113 4.26 -7.83 -5.41
N ILE A 114 4.25 -7.36 -6.65
CA ILE A 114 3.38 -6.28 -7.09
C ILE A 114 2.68 -6.74 -8.36
N ASN A 115 1.36 -6.66 -8.35
CA ASN A 115 0.51 -6.86 -9.50
C ASN A 115 0.18 -5.50 -10.10
N GLU A 116 0.44 -5.31 -11.38
CA GLU A 116 0.03 -4.13 -12.15
C GLU A 116 -0.94 -4.58 -13.23
N THR A 117 -2.09 -3.90 -13.33
CA THR A 117 -3.17 -4.26 -14.24
C THR A 117 -3.68 -3.05 -15.00
N GLN A 118 -3.61 -3.15 -16.33
CA GLN A 118 -4.05 -2.10 -17.24
C GLN A 118 -5.56 -1.93 -17.22
N THR A 119 -6.00 -0.74 -16.87
CA THR A 119 -7.43 -0.45 -16.59
C THR A 119 -8.28 -0.22 -17.84
N LEU A 120 -7.68 0.00 -19.02
CA LEU A 120 -8.39 0.64 -20.15
C LEU A 120 -8.62 -0.16 -21.43
N SER A 121 -8.26 -1.44 -21.57
CA SER A 121 -8.79 -2.29 -22.68
C SER A 121 -8.19 -3.69 -22.79
N SER A 122 -6.97 -3.90 -22.29
CA SER A 122 -6.20 -5.11 -22.59
C SER A 122 -6.44 -6.25 -21.59
N GLY A 123 -6.88 -5.94 -20.36
CA GLY A 123 -6.81 -6.90 -19.26
C GLY A 123 -5.37 -7.40 -19.05
N LEU A 124 -4.38 -6.61 -19.45
CA LEU A 124 -2.98 -6.97 -19.29
C LEU A 124 -2.63 -6.88 -17.82
N THR A 125 -2.11 -7.97 -17.29
CA THR A 125 -1.50 -8.05 -15.97
C THR A 125 -0.03 -8.39 -16.10
N GLN A 126 0.78 -7.72 -15.30
CA GLN A 126 2.12 -8.17 -14.97
C GLN A 126 2.27 -8.31 -13.46
N ILE A 127 2.99 -9.35 -13.04
CA ILE A 127 3.44 -9.47 -11.66
C ILE A 127 4.95 -9.32 -11.66
N ILE A 128 5.39 -8.34 -10.90
CA ILE A 128 6.80 -8.05 -10.65
C ILE A 128 7.15 -8.42 -9.22
N VAL A 129 8.43 -8.72 -9.01
CA VAL A 129 9.02 -8.91 -7.68
C VAL A 129 10.19 -7.96 -7.50
N GLN A 130 10.33 -7.43 -6.30
CA GLN A 130 11.46 -6.61 -5.88
C GLN A 130 11.77 -6.83 -4.39
N LEU A 131 12.86 -6.25 -3.90
CA LEU A 131 13.11 -6.18 -2.47
C LEU A 131 12.06 -5.32 -1.76
N ALA A 132 11.72 -5.69 -0.53
CA ALA A 132 10.70 -5.04 0.27
C ALA A 132 10.99 -3.54 0.58
N HIS A 133 12.25 -3.13 0.51
CA HIS A 133 12.69 -1.74 0.71
C HIS A 133 12.92 -0.98 -0.62
N GLY A 134 12.38 -1.51 -1.71
CA GLY A 134 12.58 -0.99 -3.06
C GLY A 134 13.84 -1.53 -3.73
N GLY A 135 14.06 -1.14 -4.98
CA GLY A 135 15.22 -1.55 -5.76
C GLY A 135 14.83 -2.01 -7.16
N GLN A 136 15.67 -2.88 -7.75
CA GLN A 136 15.39 -3.41 -9.09
C GLN A 136 14.20 -4.36 -9.07
N THR A 137 13.32 -4.19 -10.05
CA THR A 137 12.17 -5.06 -10.29
C THR A 137 12.51 -6.17 -11.28
N LYS A 138 11.80 -7.28 -11.16
CA LYS A 138 11.83 -8.37 -12.13
C LYS A 138 10.41 -8.84 -12.42
N ILE A 139 10.02 -8.88 -13.70
CA ILE A 139 8.76 -9.50 -14.13
C ILE A 139 8.88 -11.02 -13.96
N ILE A 140 7.90 -11.62 -13.28
CA ILE A 140 7.83 -13.07 -13.03
C ILE A 140 6.59 -13.72 -13.64
N TYR A 141 5.60 -12.92 -14.02
CA TYR A 141 4.39 -13.37 -14.70
C TYR A 141 3.82 -12.24 -15.55
N GLN A 142 3.25 -12.60 -16.70
CA GLN A 142 2.53 -11.68 -17.56
C GLN A 142 1.38 -12.40 -18.24
N ASN A 143 0.22 -11.75 -18.30
CA ASN A 143 -0.96 -12.22 -19.03
C ASN A 143 -1.55 -11.05 -19.82
N GLN A 144 -1.86 -11.26 -21.09
CA GLN A 144 -2.38 -10.23 -21.99
C GLN A 144 -3.89 -10.29 -22.19
N SER A 145 -4.59 -11.17 -21.46
CA SER A 145 -5.99 -11.50 -21.71
C SER A 145 -6.88 -11.52 -20.48
N GLN A 146 -6.30 -11.45 -19.28
CA GLN A 146 -7.01 -11.51 -18.01
C GLN A 146 -6.33 -10.63 -16.96
N GLY A 147 -7.13 -9.79 -16.31
CA GLY A 147 -6.69 -8.94 -15.22
C GLY A 147 -6.64 -9.71 -13.90
N THR A 148 -5.54 -9.56 -13.18
CA THR A 148 -5.42 -9.95 -11.77
C THR A 148 -5.86 -8.77 -10.91
N THR A 149 -6.79 -9.01 -10.01
CA THR A 149 -7.34 -7.98 -9.12
C THR A 149 -6.68 -7.98 -7.75
N SER A 150 -6.10 -9.11 -7.33
CA SER A 150 -5.36 -9.16 -6.08
C SER A 150 -4.34 -10.27 -6.05
N ILE A 151 -3.30 -10.08 -5.24
CA ILE A 151 -2.26 -11.05 -4.98
C ILE A 151 -2.00 -11.21 -3.47
N CYS A 152 -1.65 -12.43 -3.07
CA CYS A 152 -1.29 -12.74 -1.68
C CYS A 152 -0.12 -13.73 -1.63
N ALA A 153 1.01 -13.30 -1.07
CA ALA A 153 2.15 -14.17 -0.82
C ALA A 153 1.81 -15.11 0.36
N VAL A 154 1.80 -16.40 0.10
CA VAL A 154 1.50 -17.43 1.12
C VAL A 154 2.79 -17.98 1.72
N THR A 155 3.84 -18.05 0.90
CA THR A 155 5.20 -18.42 1.32
C THR A 155 6.19 -17.52 0.58
N GLU A 156 7.48 -17.68 0.85
CA GLU A 156 8.58 -16.99 0.16
C GLU A 156 8.59 -17.24 -1.36
N THR A 157 7.94 -18.31 -1.84
CA THR A 157 7.98 -18.73 -3.25
C THR A 157 6.60 -19.01 -3.84
N THR A 158 5.53 -18.85 -3.05
CA THR A 158 4.15 -19.18 -3.46
C THR A 158 3.26 -17.96 -3.38
N LEU A 159 2.66 -17.60 -4.51
CA LEU A 159 1.73 -16.49 -4.66
C LEU A 159 0.34 -17.01 -5.04
N LEU A 160 -0.69 -16.60 -4.29
CA LEU A 160 -2.07 -16.73 -4.71
C LEU A 160 -2.46 -15.51 -5.55
N MET A 161 -3.16 -15.76 -6.65
CA MET A 161 -3.63 -14.73 -7.56
C MET A 161 -5.15 -14.84 -7.66
N LEU A 162 -5.84 -13.72 -7.48
CA LEU A 162 -7.26 -13.59 -7.76
C LEU A 162 -7.40 -12.82 -9.07
N SER A 163 -7.97 -13.47 -10.07
CA SER A 163 -8.19 -12.88 -11.39
C SER A 163 -9.68 -12.70 -11.63
N ASP A 164 -10.06 -11.52 -12.12
CA ASP A 164 -11.43 -11.23 -12.55
C ASP A 164 -11.43 -11.01 -14.07
N ASN A 165 -12.51 -11.44 -14.72
CA ASN A 165 -12.70 -11.29 -16.15
C ASN A 165 -13.27 -9.92 -16.55
N ASN A 166 -13.64 -9.09 -15.57
CA ASN A 166 -14.13 -7.73 -15.80
C ASN A 166 -13.32 -6.70 -15.01
N SER A 167 -13.16 -5.53 -15.63
CA SER A 167 -12.38 -4.35 -15.25
C SER A 167 -12.78 -3.69 -13.92
N GLY A 168 -12.86 -4.46 -12.84
CA GLY A 168 -13.36 -4.03 -11.54
C GLY A 168 -12.29 -4.00 -10.46
N ARG A 169 -11.80 -2.78 -10.20
CA ARG A 169 -11.20 -2.26 -8.95
C ARG A 169 -10.69 -3.31 -7.94
N CYS A 170 -9.38 -3.25 -7.67
CA CYS A 170 -8.80 -3.87 -6.48
C CYS A 170 -9.46 -3.26 -5.23
N TRP A 171 -10.11 -4.08 -4.40
CA TRP A 171 -10.55 -3.70 -3.07
C TRP A 171 -9.48 -4.10 -2.06
N ARG A 172 -9.04 -3.16 -1.25
CA ARG A 172 -8.53 -3.39 0.11
C ARG A 172 -9.28 -2.46 1.05
#